data_AF-A0A7V5F2I8-F1
#
_entry.id   AF-A0A7V5F2I8-F1
#
_cell.length_a   1.000
_cell.length_b   1.000
_cell.length_c   1.000
_cell.angle_alpha   90.00
_cell.angle_beta   90.00
_cell.angle_gamma   90.00
#
_symmetry.space_group_name_H-M   'P 1'
#
loop_
_entity.id
_entity.type
_entity.pdbx_description
1 polymer ?
#
loop_
_entity_poly.entity_id
_entity_poly.type
_entity_poly.pdbx_seq_one_letter_code
_entity_poly.pdbx_strand_id
1 'polypeptide(L)'
;RFIIGPAEQSFADGTRFIISAREFKAWSGLREGLALKTSQGITIVTAILVVAALFWFLNRTRTGKSMRASSDHEDLALLPGINPERVVTITWIIVAALATIAGVLYGLDKSFKPFTYFQLLLPIFASAIVGGLGNPLGAIAGGFVIAFSEVTVTYAWKKVLVYLMPDSLEPSGLVQLLSTDYKFAVSFAILVVVLLFKPTGLMKGKAV
;
A
#
# COMPACT_ATOMS: atom_id res chain seq x y z
N ARG A 1 -6.21 -14.31 -20.86
CA ARG A 1 -7.19 -13.85 -21.89
C ARG A 1 -8.37 -13.22 -21.17
N PHE A 2 -8.69 -11.96 -21.48
CA PHE A 2 -9.65 -11.10 -20.76
C PHE A 2 -11.00 -11.08 -21.51
N ILE A 3 -11.73 -12.20 -21.48
CA ILE A 3 -13.15 -12.26 -21.86
C ILE A 3 -13.79 -13.21 -20.87
N ILE A 4 -14.59 -12.67 -19.94
CA ILE A 4 -15.32 -13.44 -18.95
C ILE A 4 -16.64 -13.86 -19.59
N GLY A 5 -16.69 -15.09 -20.09
CA GLY A 5 -17.91 -15.72 -20.59
C GLY A 5 -18.70 -16.43 -19.48
N PRO A 6 -19.98 -16.78 -19.72
CA PRO A 6 -20.90 -17.39 -18.75
C PRO A 6 -20.69 -18.89 -18.49
N ALA A 7 -19.54 -19.46 -18.87
CA ALA A 7 -19.25 -20.88 -18.62
C ALA A 7 -18.67 -21.10 -17.21
N GLU A 8 -19.00 -22.24 -16.60
CA GLU A 8 -18.58 -22.67 -15.25
C GLU A 8 -17.10 -22.38 -14.99
N GLN A 9 -16.86 -21.46 -14.05
CA GLN A 9 -15.52 -21.17 -13.57
C GLN A 9 -15.18 -22.16 -12.45
N SER A 10 -14.40 -23.18 -12.77
CA SER A 10 -13.73 -23.99 -11.75
C SER A 10 -12.66 -23.14 -11.06
N PHE A 11 -12.97 -22.62 -9.88
CA PHE A 11 -12.07 -21.79 -9.07
C PHE A 11 -10.81 -22.51 -8.55
N ALA A 12 -10.72 -23.82 -8.79
CA ALA A 12 -9.61 -24.68 -8.41
C ALA A 12 -8.53 -24.81 -9.50
N ASP A 13 -8.82 -24.40 -10.74
CA ASP A 13 -7.90 -24.55 -11.87
C ASP A 13 -6.95 -23.34 -11.97
N GLY A 14 -5.67 -23.58 -12.30
CA GLY A 14 -4.52 -22.65 -12.26
C GLY A 14 -4.60 -21.33 -13.08
N THR A 15 -5.80 -20.91 -13.48
CA THR A 15 -6.18 -19.72 -14.25
C THR A 15 -5.94 -18.37 -13.56
N ARG A 16 -5.55 -18.37 -12.28
CA ARG A 16 -5.28 -17.15 -11.48
C ARG A 16 -3.84 -16.63 -11.60
N PHE A 17 -2.99 -17.22 -12.42
CA PHE A 17 -1.57 -16.84 -12.53
C PHE A 17 -1.23 -16.30 -13.92
N ILE A 18 -0.58 -15.14 -13.97
CA ILE A 18 -0.02 -14.55 -15.21
C ILE A 18 1.27 -15.28 -15.59
N ILE A 19 2.05 -15.71 -14.60
CA ILE A 19 3.23 -16.56 -14.74
C ILE A 19 3.14 -17.65 -13.67
N SER A 20 3.11 -18.91 -14.09
CA SER A 20 3.15 -20.03 -13.14
C SER A 20 4.57 -20.20 -12.57
N ALA A 21 4.70 -20.60 -11.29
CA ALA A 21 6.00 -20.89 -10.68
C ALA A 21 6.82 -21.93 -11.47
N ARG A 22 6.14 -22.79 -12.23
CA ARG A 22 6.76 -23.84 -13.05
C ARG A 22 7.35 -23.26 -14.34
N GLU A 23 6.65 -22.34 -15.00
CA GLU A 23 7.16 -21.62 -16.19
C GLU A 23 8.29 -20.65 -15.82
N PHE A 24 8.15 -19.91 -14.71
CA PHE A 24 9.24 -19.05 -14.22
C PHE A 24 10.51 -19.85 -13.92
N LYS A 25 10.36 -21.02 -13.29
CA LYS A 25 11.48 -21.94 -13.02
C LYS A 25 12.12 -22.50 -14.29
N ALA A 26 11.30 -22.84 -15.30
CA ALA A 26 11.78 -23.35 -16.59
C ALA A 26 12.54 -22.29 -17.40
N TRP A 27 12.15 -21.01 -17.28
CA TRP A 27 12.77 -19.91 -18.03
C TRP A 27 13.98 -19.30 -17.31
N SER A 28 13.93 -19.15 -15.99
CA SER A 28 14.96 -18.43 -15.22
C SER A 28 16.05 -19.32 -14.61
N GLY A 29 15.86 -20.65 -14.60
CA GLY A 29 16.81 -21.58 -13.97
C GLY A 29 16.93 -21.46 -12.45
N LEU A 30 16.21 -20.53 -11.81
CA LEU A 30 16.22 -20.30 -10.37
C LEU A 30 15.47 -21.42 -9.63
N ARG A 31 16.02 -21.84 -8.48
CA ARG A 31 15.47 -22.91 -7.64
C ARG A 31 14.11 -22.54 -7.04
N GLU A 32 13.80 -21.24 -6.93
CA GLU A 32 12.54 -20.69 -6.43
C GLU A 32 11.67 -20.16 -7.58
N GLY A 33 10.44 -20.67 -7.69
CA GLY A 33 9.48 -20.19 -8.69
C GLY A 33 8.71 -18.97 -8.19
N LEU A 34 8.73 -17.87 -8.95
CA LEU A 34 7.83 -16.73 -8.73
C LEU A 34 6.49 -17.03 -9.40
N ALA A 35 5.44 -17.14 -8.59
CA ALA A 35 4.06 -17.22 -9.08
C ALA A 35 3.42 -15.83 -8.99
N LEU A 36 3.28 -15.14 -10.12
CA LEU A 36 2.59 -13.86 -10.18
C LEU A 36 1.11 -14.10 -10.44
N LYS A 37 0.27 -13.75 -9.45
CA LYS A 37 -1.18 -13.85 -9.59
C LYS A 37 -1.71 -12.74 -10.49
N THR A 38 -2.77 -13.04 -11.25
CA THR A 38 -3.51 -12.07 -12.05
C THR A 38 -4.07 -10.93 -11.19
N SER A 39 -4.48 -11.22 -9.95
CA SER A 39 -4.89 -10.20 -8.97
C SER A 39 -3.79 -9.16 -8.71
N GLN A 40 -2.54 -9.61 -8.54
CA GLN A 40 -1.40 -8.73 -8.28
C GLN A 40 -1.09 -7.84 -9.48
N GLY A 41 -1.15 -8.39 -10.70
CA GLY A 41 -0.97 -7.60 -11.92
C GLY A 41 -2.02 -6.49 -12.07
N ILE A 42 -3.30 -6.82 -11.84
CA ILE A 42 -4.39 -5.84 -11.87
C ILE A 42 -4.20 -4.76 -10.80
N THR A 43 -3.81 -5.14 -9.58
CA THR A 43 -3.56 -4.20 -8.49
C THR A 43 -2.44 -3.22 -8.83
N ILE A 44 -1.33 -3.69 -9.39
CA ILE A 44 -0.20 -2.83 -9.77
C ILE A 44 -0.62 -1.84 -10.86
N VAL A 45 -1.25 -2.33 -11.95
CA VAL A 45 -1.69 -1.47 -13.05
C VAL A 45 -2.70 -0.43 -12.57
N THR A 46 -3.68 -0.87 -11.78
CA THR A 46 -4.71 0.04 -11.23
C THR A 46 -4.10 1.06 -10.28
N ALA A 47 -3.17 0.65 -9.41
CA ALA A 47 -2.48 1.57 -8.50
C ALA A 47 -1.70 2.64 -9.27
N ILE A 48 -0.94 2.26 -10.30
CA ILE A 48 -0.20 3.22 -11.15
C ILE A 48 -1.16 4.21 -11.82
N LEU A 49 -2.25 3.72 -12.41
CA LEU A 49 -3.24 4.56 -13.07
C LEU A 49 -3.91 5.55 -12.09
N VAL A 50 -4.31 5.07 -10.92
CA VAL A 50 -4.95 5.89 -9.89
C VAL A 50 -3.99 6.94 -9.34
N VAL A 51 -2.74 6.58 -9.05
CA VAL A 51 -1.72 7.52 -8.59
C VAL A 51 -1.43 8.58 -9.66
N ALA A 52 -1.29 8.17 -10.92
CA ALA A 52 -1.07 9.10 -12.03
C ALA A 52 -2.26 10.04 -12.23
N ALA A 53 -3.49 9.52 -12.17
CA ALA A 53 -4.72 10.30 -12.27
C ALA A 53 -4.85 11.29 -11.11
N LEU A 54 -4.57 10.87 -9.87
CA LEU A 54 -4.59 11.73 -8.70
C LEU A 54 -3.53 12.84 -8.80
N PHE A 55 -2.30 12.49 -9.19
CA PHE A 55 -1.23 13.46 -9.37
C PHE A 55 -1.56 14.48 -10.46
N TRP A 56 -2.09 14.02 -11.60
CA TRP A 56 -2.55 14.89 -12.66
C TRP A 56 -3.71 15.78 -12.21
N PHE A 57 -4.69 15.23 -11.49
CA PHE A 57 -5.81 15.98 -10.95
C PHE A 57 -5.33 17.08 -10.00
N LEU A 58 -4.48 16.74 -9.02
CA LEU A 58 -3.97 17.70 -8.06
C LEU A 58 -3.08 18.77 -8.71
N ASN A 59 -2.25 18.38 -9.69
CA ASN A 59 -1.27 19.31 -10.26
C ASN A 59 -1.82 20.18 -11.41
N ARG A 60 -2.73 19.65 -12.23
CA ARG A 60 -3.20 20.32 -13.45
C ARG A 60 -4.56 21.01 -13.30
N THR A 61 -5.43 20.56 -12.40
CA THR A 61 -6.80 21.11 -12.31
C THR A 61 -6.88 22.37 -11.45
N ARG A 62 -7.85 23.24 -11.76
CA ARG A 62 -8.15 24.43 -10.95
C ARG A 62 -8.55 24.06 -9.52
N THR A 63 -9.33 22.98 -9.37
CA THR A 63 -9.75 22.46 -8.07
C THR A 63 -8.58 21.90 -7.25
N GLY A 64 -7.61 21.23 -7.89
CA GLY A 64 -6.40 20.75 -7.22
C GLY A 64 -5.48 21.88 -6.75
N LYS A 65 -5.48 23.03 -7.44
CA LYS A 65 -4.78 24.24 -6.97
C LYS A 65 -5.49 24.88 -5.79
N SER A 66 -6.82 24.96 -5.80
CA SER A 66 -7.57 25.49 -4.65
C SER A 66 -7.43 24.60 -3.42
N MET A 67 -7.41 23.27 -3.57
CA MET A 67 -7.16 22.33 -2.46
C MET A 67 -5.82 22.58 -1.77
N ARG A 68 -4.75 22.80 -2.55
CA ARG A 68 -3.41 23.10 -2.01
C ARG A 68 -3.33 24.49 -1.38
N ALA A 69 -4.03 25.47 -1.95
CA ALA A 69 -4.10 26.81 -1.37
C ALA A 69 -4.87 26.83 -0.04
N SER A 70 -5.96 26.06 0.07
CA SER A 70 -6.74 25.93 1.30
C SER A 70 -5.97 25.21 2.41
N SER A 71 -5.07 24.26 2.09
CA SER A 71 -4.26 23.59 3.11
C SER A 71 -3.14 24.46 3.69
N ASP A 72 -2.70 25.49 2.96
CA ASP A 72 -1.62 26.37 3.42
C ASP A 72 -2.15 27.41 4.44
N HIS A 73 -3.31 28.02 4.19
CA HIS A 73 -3.94 28.97 5.13
C HIS A 73 -5.47 28.99 4.99
N GLU A 74 -6.18 28.32 5.90
CA GLU A 74 -7.65 28.26 5.90
C GLU A 74 -8.29 29.65 6.10
N ASP A 75 -7.74 30.46 7.01
CA ASP A 75 -8.24 31.82 7.31
C ASP A 75 -8.04 32.82 6.16
N LEU A 76 -6.95 32.68 5.39
CA LEU A 76 -6.68 33.53 4.22
C LEU A 76 -7.40 33.03 2.97
N ALA A 77 -7.89 31.79 2.93
CA ALA A 77 -8.63 31.22 1.81
C ALA A 77 -10.08 31.71 1.73
N LEU A 78 -10.61 32.30 2.81
CA LEU A 78 -11.93 32.93 2.85
C LEU A 78 -11.96 34.33 2.20
N LEU A 79 -10.80 34.96 1.99
CA LEU A 79 -10.66 36.31 1.43
C LEU A 79 -10.64 36.36 -0.12
N PRO A 80 -10.01 35.42 -0.85
CA PRO A 80 -10.23 35.26 -2.29
C PRO A 80 -11.49 34.40 -2.52
N GLY A 81 -12.24 34.62 -3.60
CA GLY A 81 -13.52 33.94 -3.92
C GLY A 81 -13.48 32.43 -4.19
N ILE A 82 -12.74 31.67 -3.38
CA ILE A 82 -12.70 30.21 -3.33
C ILE A 82 -13.77 29.76 -2.35
N ASN A 83 -14.70 28.91 -2.78
CA ASN A 83 -15.71 28.33 -1.90
C ASN A 83 -15.12 27.09 -1.18
N PRO A 84 -14.88 27.14 0.14
CA PRO A 84 -14.27 26.04 0.90
C PRO A 84 -15.17 24.79 0.97
N GLU A 85 -16.49 24.96 1.01
CA GLU A 85 -17.46 23.87 1.06
C GLU A 85 -17.36 22.99 -0.19
N ARG A 86 -17.13 23.61 -1.37
CA ARG A 86 -16.91 22.89 -2.62
C ARG A 86 -15.58 22.12 -2.60
N VAL A 87 -14.53 22.69 -2.01
CA VAL A 87 -13.24 22.02 -1.86
C VAL A 87 -13.37 20.78 -0.98
N VAL A 88 -14.00 20.91 0.20
CA VAL A 88 -14.27 19.82 1.13
C VAL A 88 -15.11 18.72 0.47
N THR A 89 -16.20 19.10 -0.20
CA THR A 89 -17.08 18.15 -0.91
C THR A 89 -16.31 17.33 -1.94
N ILE A 90 -15.48 17.97 -2.77
CA ILE A 90 -14.71 17.27 -3.81
C ILE A 90 -13.64 16.38 -3.17
N THR A 91 -13.00 16.80 -2.08
CA THR A 91 -12.06 15.97 -1.33
C THR A 91 -12.74 14.69 -0.84
N TRP A 92 -13.93 14.79 -0.24
CA TRP A 92 -14.69 13.62 0.21
C TRP A 92 -15.06 12.67 -0.94
N ILE A 93 -15.45 13.20 -2.10
CA ILE A 93 -15.74 12.39 -3.30
C ILE A 93 -14.48 11.61 -3.74
N ILE A 94 -13.32 12.27 -3.75
CA ILE A 94 -12.05 11.63 -4.13
C ILE A 94 -11.67 10.55 -3.10
N VAL A 95 -11.78 10.84 -1.80
CA VAL A 95 -11.49 9.88 -0.73
C VAL A 95 -12.39 8.65 -0.85
N ALA A 96 -13.70 8.84 -1.06
CA ALA A 96 -14.65 7.75 -1.24
C ALA A 96 -14.28 6.88 -2.45
N ALA A 97 -14.00 7.50 -3.61
CA ALA A 97 -13.61 6.79 -4.82
C ALA A 97 -12.32 5.96 -4.63
N LEU A 98 -11.29 6.57 -4.02
CA LEU A 98 -10.02 5.89 -3.73
C LEU A 98 -10.21 4.73 -2.74
N ALA A 99 -11.02 4.94 -1.69
CA ALA A 99 -11.32 3.91 -0.70
C ALA A 99 -12.07 2.72 -1.32
N THR A 100 -13.05 2.98 -2.20
CA THR A 100 -13.76 1.92 -2.93
C THR A 100 -12.81 1.11 -3.81
N ILE A 101 -11.94 1.77 -4.58
CA ILE A 101 -10.96 1.10 -5.44
C ILE A 101 -10.01 0.24 -4.59
N ALA A 102 -9.47 0.79 -3.50
CA ALA A 102 -8.58 0.05 -2.60
C ALA A 102 -9.26 -1.17 -1.98
N GLY A 103 -10.52 -1.04 -1.53
CA GLY A 103 -11.30 -2.13 -0.95
C GLY A 103 -11.59 -3.25 -1.95
N VAL A 104 -11.95 -2.91 -3.19
CA VAL A 104 -12.18 -3.90 -4.26
C VAL A 104 -10.89 -4.64 -4.60
N LEU A 105 -9.77 -3.92 -4.77
CA LEU A 105 -8.48 -4.55 -5.06
C LEU A 105 -8.02 -5.46 -3.94
N TYR A 106 -8.20 -5.06 -2.68
CA TYR A 106 -7.89 -5.89 -1.52
C TYR A 106 -8.73 -7.18 -1.49
N GLY A 107 -10.03 -7.05 -1.77
CA GLY A 107 -10.97 -8.15 -1.83
C GLY A 107 -10.70 -9.18 -2.93
N LEU A 108 -10.07 -8.75 -4.02
CA LEU A 108 -9.65 -9.65 -5.10
C LEU A 108 -8.43 -10.50 -4.74
N ASP A 109 -7.56 -10.01 -3.85
CA ASP A 109 -6.33 -10.71 -3.47
C ASP A 109 -6.49 -11.58 -2.21
N LYS A 110 -7.34 -11.17 -1.27
CA LYS A 110 -7.55 -11.84 0.02
C LYS A 110 -9.01 -12.20 0.23
N SER A 111 -9.26 -13.39 0.79
CA SER A 111 -10.60 -13.78 1.23
C SER A 111 -11.11 -12.81 2.29
N PHE A 112 -12.28 -12.22 2.06
CA PHE A 112 -12.93 -11.30 2.99
C PHE A 112 -13.14 -11.98 4.36
N LYS A 113 -12.58 -11.38 5.40
CA LYS A 113 -12.94 -11.64 6.80
C LYS A 113 -13.42 -10.31 7.42
N PRO A 114 -14.52 -10.30 8.17
CA PRO A 114 -15.09 -9.06 8.73
C PRO A 114 -14.10 -8.24 9.59
N PHE A 115 -13.18 -8.91 10.29
CA PHE A 115 -12.24 -8.26 11.21
C PHE A 115 -10.95 -7.74 10.55
N THR A 116 -10.74 -7.99 9.26
CA THR A 116 -9.49 -7.60 8.58
C THR A 116 -9.35 -6.08 8.43
N TYR A 117 -10.44 -5.32 8.36
CA TYR A 117 -10.38 -3.86 8.23
C TYR A 117 -9.75 -3.18 9.44
N PHE A 118 -10.08 -3.64 10.65
CA PHE A 118 -9.48 -3.11 11.88
C PHE A 118 -7.97 -3.32 11.91
N GLN A 119 -7.50 -4.44 11.34
CA GLN A 119 -6.06 -4.74 11.26
C GLN A 119 -5.35 -3.89 10.20
N LEU A 120 -6.04 -3.45 9.15
CA LEU A 120 -5.49 -2.58 8.11
C LEU A 120 -5.51 -1.10 8.48
N LEU A 121 -6.42 -0.69 9.36
CA LEU A 121 -6.58 0.71 9.75
C LEU A 121 -5.27 1.29 10.30
N LEU A 122 -4.63 0.60 11.24
CA LEU A 122 -3.39 1.08 11.86
C LEU A 122 -2.23 1.20 10.84
N PRO A 123 -1.91 0.19 10.01
CA PRO A 123 -0.91 0.33 8.95
C PRO A 123 -1.22 1.45 7.94
N ILE A 124 -2.49 1.67 7.59
CA ILE A 124 -2.88 2.75 6.67
C ILE A 124 -2.60 4.12 7.29
N PHE A 125 -3.00 4.33 8.55
CA PHE A 125 -2.70 5.57 9.27
C PHE A 125 -1.20 5.76 9.48
N ALA A 126 -0.50 4.69 9.87
CA ALA A 126 0.96 4.70 10.01
C ALA A 126 1.63 5.13 8.70
N SER A 127 1.21 4.56 7.58
CA SER A 127 1.72 4.89 6.25
C SER A 127 1.50 6.37 5.89
N ALA A 128 0.30 6.90 6.16
CA ALA A 128 -0.03 8.30 5.87
C ALA A 128 0.80 9.28 6.72
N ILE A 129 0.94 9.00 8.02
CA ILE A 129 1.70 9.85 8.96
C ILE A 129 3.20 9.77 8.67
N VAL A 130 3.73 8.56 8.50
CA VAL A 130 5.14 8.33 8.16
C VAL A 130 5.50 8.97 6.82
N GLY A 131 4.58 8.96 5.86
CA GLY A 131 4.75 9.64 4.58
C GLY A 131 4.69 11.17 4.65
N GLY A 132 3.93 11.71 5.59
CA GLY A 132 3.68 13.14 5.80
C GLY A 132 2.33 13.59 5.23
N LEU A 133 1.50 14.24 6.07
CA LEU A 133 0.11 14.60 5.76
C LEU A 133 -0.06 15.61 4.61
N GLY A 134 0.97 16.38 4.28
CA GLY A 134 0.90 17.45 3.28
C GLY A 134 1.39 17.08 1.88
N ASN A 135 1.85 15.83 1.64
CA ASN A 135 2.37 15.43 0.33
C ASN A 135 1.82 14.06 -0.11
N PRO A 136 0.99 14.00 -1.18
CA PRO A 136 0.48 12.74 -1.72
C PRO A 136 1.57 11.73 -2.09
N LEU A 137 2.71 12.20 -2.62
CA LEU A 137 3.85 11.32 -2.95
C LEU A 137 4.53 10.79 -1.67
N GLY A 138 4.55 11.59 -0.61
CA GLY A 138 5.04 11.19 0.70
C GLY A 138 4.21 10.04 1.27
N ALA A 139 2.88 10.13 1.22
CA ALA A 139 1.97 9.08 1.68
C ALA A 139 2.19 7.73 0.98
N ILE A 140 2.47 7.74 -0.33
CA ILE A 140 2.79 6.53 -1.11
C ILE A 140 4.12 5.93 -0.63
N ALA A 141 5.15 6.76 -0.48
CA ALA A 141 6.45 6.32 0.03
C ALA A 141 6.34 5.74 1.45
N GLY A 142 5.56 6.38 2.33
CA GLY A 142 5.26 5.90 3.68
C GLY A 142 4.56 4.53 3.66
N GLY A 143 3.62 4.33 2.72
CA GLY A 143 2.99 3.03 2.46
C GLY A 143 3.98 1.94 2.11
N PHE A 144 4.93 2.22 1.22
CA PHE A 144 5.98 1.27 0.89
C PHE A 144 6.89 0.99 2.09
N VAL A 145 7.31 2.01 2.83
CA VAL A 145 8.16 1.83 4.03
C VAL A 145 7.48 0.90 5.04
N ILE A 146 6.22 1.18 5.38
CA ILE A 146 5.46 0.33 6.30
C ILE A 146 5.31 -1.09 5.74
N ALA A 147 4.90 -1.25 4.49
CA ALA A 147 4.71 -2.57 3.89
C ALA A 147 6.01 -3.39 3.85
N PHE A 148 7.13 -2.78 3.45
CA PHE A 148 8.43 -3.44 3.42
C PHE A 148 8.94 -3.77 4.83
N SER A 149 8.76 -2.88 5.80
CA SER A 149 9.16 -3.15 7.17
C SER A 149 8.32 -4.26 7.81
N GLU A 150 7.00 -4.25 7.62
CA GLU A 150 6.15 -5.34 8.08
C GLU A 150 6.55 -6.67 7.44
N VAL A 151 6.78 -6.71 6.12
CA VAL A 151 7.25 -7.92 5.44
C VAL A 151 8.61 -8.34 5.99
N THR A 152 9.57 -7.43 6.16
CA THR A 152 10.92 -7.75 6.65
C THR A 152 10.89 -8.31 8.07
N VAL A 153 10.04 -7.78 8.96
CA VAL A 153 9.97 -8.23 10.35
C VAL A 153 9.17 -9.54 10.47
N THR A 154 8.11 -9.70 9.68
CA THR A 154 7.24 -10.88 9.75
C THR A 154 7.75 -12.05 8.91
N TYR A 155 8.55 -11.82 7.86
CA TYR A 155 9.07 -12.90 7.01
C TYR A 155 10.07 -13.76 7.79
N ALA A 156 10.06 -15.06 7.53
CA ALA A 156 10.99 -15.98 8.16
C ALA A 156 12.43 -15.69 7.69
N TRP A 157 13.21 -15.04 8.55
CA TRP A 157 14.65 -14.80 8.36
C TRP A 157 15.44 -16.09 8.21
N LYS A 158 14.82 -17.24 8.46
CA LYS A 158 15.34 -18.57 8.13
C LYS A 158 15.93 -18.63 6.71
N LYS A 159 15.29 -18.04 5.69
CA LYS A 159 15.85 -18.04 4.33
C LYS A 159 17.12 -17.20 4.16
N VAL A 160 17.22 -16.09 4.88
CA VAL A 160 18.40 -15.21 4.85
C VAL A 160 19.55 -15.81 5.64
N LEU A 161 19.25 -16.38 6.82
CA LEU A 161 20.22 -17.08 7.68
C LEU A 161 20.78 -18.34 7.03
N VAL A 162 19.96 -19.11 6.30
CA VAL A 162 20.41 -20.29 5.53
C VAL A 162 21.36 -19.92 4.37
N TYR A 163 21.29 -18.69 3.84
CA TYR A 163 22.18 -18.24 2.77
C TYR A 163 23.51 -17.63 3.29
N LEU A 164 23.53 -17.20 4.56
CA LEU A 164 24.69 -16.54 5.20
C LEU A 164 25.46 -17.43 6.17
N MET A 165 24.90 -18.56 6.63
CA MET A 165 25.56 -19.49 7.57
C MET A 165 25.87 -20.86 6.94
N PRO A 166 26.99 -21.53 7.29
CA PRO A 166 27.31 -22.89 6.85
C PRO A 166 26.30 -23.92 7.37
N ASP A 167 26.10 -25.01 6.62
CA ASP A 167 25.15 -26.12 6.82
C ASP A 167 25.19 -26.79 8.23
N SER A 168 26.17 -26.46 9.08
CA SER A 168 26.37 -27.04 10.41
C SER A 168 25.61 -26.35 11.56
N LEU A 169 24.98 -25.19 11.32
CA LEU A 169 24.21 -24.44 12.32
C LEU A 169 22.81 -24.10 11.79
N GLU A 170 22.09 -25.11 11.29
CA GLU A 170 20.68 -24.94 10.92
C GLU A 170 19.85 -24.64 12.17
N PRO A 171 19.19 -23.46 12.27
CA PRO A 171 18.24 -23.22 13.35
C PRO A 171 17.06 -24.17 13.11
N SER A 172 16.90 -25.14 14.00
CA SER A 172 15.81 -26.13 13.97
C SER A 172 14.41 -25.48 14.13
N GLY A 173 14.35 -24.20 14.53
CA GLY A 173 13.14 -23.40 14.67
C GLY A 173 12.84 -22.46 13.48
N LEU A 174 11.58 -22.03 13.37
CA LEU A 174 11.18 -20.89 12.55
C LEU A 174 11.87 -19.63 13.12
N VAL A 175 12.95 -19.17 12.49
CA VAL A 175 13.53 -17.86 12.83
C VAL A 175 12.64 -16.77 12.24
N GLN A 176 11.51 -16.56 12.90
CA GLN A 176 10.60 -15.46 12.67
C GLN A 176 10.84 -14.46 13.80
N LEU A 177 11.29 -13.24 13.48
CA LEU A 177 11.55 -12.22 14.51
C LEU A 177 10.28 -11.89 15.30
N LEU A 178 9.13 -12.00 14.65
CA LEU A 178 7.84 -11.68 15.23
C LEU A 178 6.72 -12.47 14.53
N SER A 179 5.81 -13.09 15.30
CA SER A 179 4.64 -13.80 14.73
C SER A 179 3.84 -12.88 13.81
N THR A 180 3.23 -13.47 12.77
CA THR A 180 2.32 -12.78 11.84
C THR A 180 1.18 -12.08 12.55
N ASP A 181 0.81 -12.56 13.75
CA ASP A 181 -0.19 -11.94 14.60
C ASP A 181 0.23 -10.56 15.09
N TYR A 182 1.51 -10.31 15.35
CA TYR A 182 1.99 -9.00 15.83
C TYR A 182 2.42 -8.06 14.70
N LYS A 183 2.11 -8.37 13.45
CA LYS A 183 2.43 -7.54 12.29
C LYS A 183 2.00 -6.07 12.47
N PHE A 184 0.84 -5.83 13.10
CA PHE A 184 0.35 -4.48 13.38
C PHE A 184 1.21 -3.70 14.40
N ALA A 185 1.86 -4.39 15.34
CA ALA A 185 2.73 -3.76 16.33
C ALA A 185 3.96 -3.14 15.67
N VAL A 186 4.42 -3.72 14.56
CA VAL A 186 5.52 -3.18 13.74
C VAL A 186 5.13 -1.84 13.15
N SER A 187 3.95 -1.76 12.51
CA SER A 187 3.42 -0.50 11.99
C SER A 187 3.30 0.58 13.06
N PHE A 188 2.84 0.21 14.26
CA PHE A 188 2.72 1.14 15.38
C PHE A 188 4.08 1.62 15.88
N ALA A 189 5.04 0.71 16.07
CA ALA A 189 6.39 1.04 16.51
C ALA A 189 7.08 1.98 15.53
N ILE A 190 6.95 1.74 14.22
CA ILE A 190 7.52 2.62 13.19
C ILE A 190 6.88 4.00 13.24
N LEU A 191 5.55 4.07 13.39
CA LEU A 191 4.86 5.35 13.56
C LEU A 191 5.42 6.12 14.76
N VAL A 192 5.58 5.48 15.92
CA VAL A 192 6.12 6.12 17.13
C VAL A 192 7.55 6.60 16.91
N VAL A 193 8.41 5.75 16.34
CA VAL A 193 9.80 6.09 16.03
C VAL A 193 9.87 7.27 15.06
N VAL A 194 9.10 7.25 13.98
CA VAL A 194 9.11 8.33 12.99
C VAL A 194 8.62 9.63 13.60
N LEU A 195 7.55 9.60 14.41
CA LEU A 195 7.08 10.81 15.09
C LEU A 195 8.09 11.37 16.10
N LEU A 196 8.88 10.51 16.74
CA LEU A 196 9.93 10.93 17.67
C LEU A 196 11.08 11.66 16.98
N PHE A 197 11.51 11.18 15.79
CA PHE A 197 12.64 11.77 15.07
C PHE A 197 12.24 12.83 14.05
N LYS A 198 11.06 12.69 13.43
CA LYS A 198 10.52 13.55 12.37
C LYS A 198 8.99 13.67 12.51
N PRO A 199 8.49 14.55 13.39
CA PRO A 199 7.06 14.71 13.66
C PRO A 199 6.23 15.14 12.43
N THR A 200 6.88 15.62 11.36
CA THR A 200 6.23 16.00 10.09
C THR A 200 6.24 14.90 9.03
N GLY A 201 6.78 13.71 9.34
CA GLY A 201 6.93 12.60 8.40
C GLY A 201 8.25 12.62 7.60
N LEU A 202 8.42 11.63 6.72
CA LEU A 202 9.61 11.43 5.88
C LEU A 202 9.79 12.56 4.85
N MET A 203 8.70 13.03 4.25
CA MET A 203 8.70 14.14 3.31
C MET A 203 8.01 15.33 3.95
N LYS A 204 8.73 16.45 4.08
CA LYS A 204 8.15 17.71 4.53
C LYS A 204 7.08 18.18 3.55
N GLY A 205 5.82 17.92 3.86
CA GLY A 205 4.77 18.90 3.56
C GLY A 205 5.01 20.10 4.48
N LYS A 206 4.78 21.31 3.99
CA LYS A 206 4.70 22.47 4.88
C LYS A 206 3.47 22.28 5.77
N ALA A 207 3.64 21.56 6.86
CA ALA A 207 2.75 21.65 8.00
C ALA A 207 3.07 23.00 8.63
N VAL A 208 2.14 23.94 8.45
CA VAL A 208 2.07 25.16 9.26
C VAL A 208 1.86 24.74 10.71
#